data_AF-A0A2W2B352-F1
#
_entry.id   AF-A0A2W2B352-F1
#
_cell.length_a   1.000
_cell.length_b   1.000
_cell.length_c   1.000
_cell.angle_alpha   90.00
_cell.angle_beta   90.00
_cell.angle_gamma   90.00
#
_symmetry.space_group_name_H-M   'P 1'
#
loop_
_entity.id
_entity.type
_entity.pdbx_description
1 polymer ?
#
loop_
_entity_poly.entity_id
_entity_poly.type
_entity_poly.pdbx_seq_one_letter_code
_entity_poly.pdbx_strand_id
1 'polypeptide(L)'
;MPPNQVVHTAISAVANRIAHTGTATTTALTDSAVDRLYSTLTRRLNTSVIGARVLKNLESHPTATATRTATEQAVAAEADADHQFADELRHLVGQLPFTPP
;
A
#
# COMPACT_ATOMS: atom_id res chain seq x y z
N MET A 1 -5.56 -14.38 -5.71
CA MET A 1 -4.87 -14.06 -4.43
C MET A 1 -5.90 -13.96 -3.32
N PRO A 2 -5.62 -14.54 -2.14
CA PRO A 2 -6.39 -14.27 -0.91
C PRO A 2 -6.22 -12.79 -0.47
N PRO A 3 -7.22 -12.18 0.19
CA PRO A 3 -7.24 -10.75 0.53
C PRO A 3 -6.03 -10.30 1.36
N ASN A 4 -5.59 -11.12 2.32
CA ASN A 4 -4.40 -10.84 3.12
C ASN A 4 -3.11 -10.71 2.29
N GLN A 5 -3.00 -11.50 1.20
CA GLN A 5 -1.84 -11.42 0.32
C GLN A 5 -1.88 -10.16 -0.56
N VAL A 6 -3.08 -9.73 -0.98
CA VAL A 6 -3.27 -8.48 -1.72
C VAL A 6 -2.83 -7.29 -0.87
N VAL A 7 -3.32 -7.22 0.39
CA VAL A 7 -2.97 -6.14 1.32
C VAL A 7 -1.47 -6.13 1.60
N HIS A 8 -0.88 -7.28 1.90
CA HIS A 8 0.56 -7.39 2.15
C HIS A 8 1.40 -6.92 0.95
N THR A 9 1.05 -7.34 -0.27
CA THR A 9 1.75 -6.91 -1.49
C THR A 9 1.57 -5.41 -1.74
N ALA A 10 0.38 -4.86 -1.53
CA ALA A 10 0.11 -3.42 -1.67
C ALA A 10 0.96 -2.59 -0.69
N ILE A 11 0.96 -2.96 0.60
CA ILE A 11 1.75 -2.24 1.61
C ILE A 11 3.24 -2.39 1.35
N SER A 12 3.71 -3.57 0.98
CA SER A 12 5.13 -3.78 0.65
C SER A 12 5.57 -2.94 -0.54
N ALA A 13 4.76 -2.87 -1.60
CA ALA A 13 5.06 -2.06 -2.77
C ALA A 13 5.10 -0.55 -2.42
N VAL A 14 4.12 -0.07 -1.67
CA VAL A 14 4.03 1.35 -1.25
C VAL A 14 5.15 1.70 -0.28
N ALA A 15 5.44 0.85 0.70
CA ALA A 15 6.54 1.03 1.64
C ALA A 15 7.89 1.05 0.92
N ASN A 16 8.08 0.16 -0.05
CA ASN A 16 9.29 0.17 -0.87
C ASN A 16 9.38 1.46 -1.70
N ARG A 17 8.30 1.90 -2.36
CA ARG A 17 8.29 3.20 -3.06
C ARG A 17 8.70 4.34 -2.12
N ILE A 18 8.06 4.44 -0.94
CA ILE A 18 8.36 5.49 0.05
C ILE A 18 9.85 5.44 0.41
N ALA A 19 10.39 4.26 0.73
CA ALA A 19 11.80 4.07 1.05
C ALA A 19 12.76 4.42 -0.11
N HIS A 20 12.32 4.28 -1.36
CA HIS A 20 13.10 4.54 -2.57
C HIS A 20 12.78 5.89 -3.23
N THR A 21 12.01 6.78 -2.59
CA THR A 21 11.66 8.13 -3.12
C THR A 21 12.86 9.09 -3.23
N GLY A 22 14.09 8.57 -3.26
CA GLY A 22 15.34 9.29 -3.55
C GLY A 22 16.32 8.52 -4.45
N THR A 23 15.96 7.32 -4.92
CA THR A 23 16.78 6.48 -5.80
C THR A 23 15.98 6.19 -7.08
N ALA A 24 16.36 6.86 -8.17
CA ALA A 24 15.65 6.90 -9.45
C ALA A 24 15.69 5.57 -10.24
N THR A 25 15.35 4.44 -9.62
CA THR A 25 15.57 3.10 -10.18
C THR A 25 14.32 2.21 -10.21
N THR A 26 13.14 2.82 -10.34
CA THR A 26 11.90 2.06 -10.58
C THR A 26 11.37 2.37 -11.97
N THR A 27 11.17 1.34 -12.78
CA THR A 27 10.59 1.43 -14.14
C THR A 27 9.27 2.22 -14.14
N ALA A 28 9.08 3.11 -15.12
CA ALA A 28 7.96 4.07 -15.17
C ALA A 28 6.53 3.46 -15.05
N LEU A 29 6.35 2.20 -15.49
CA LEU A 29 5.08 1.46 -15.32
C LEU A 29 4.83 1.04 -13.86
N THR A 30 5.89 0.61 -13.16
CA THR A 30 5.86 0.29 -11.73
C THR A 30 5.56 1.55 -10.92
N ASP A 31 6.15 2.68 -11.33
CA ASP A 31 5.92 3.98 -10.70
C ASP A 31 4.43 4.35 -10.77
N SER A 32 3.81 4.22 -11.95
CA SER A 32 2.41 4.56 -12.18
C SER A 32 1.40 3.75 -11.35
N ALA A 33 1.62 2.43 -11.22
CA ALA A 33 0.72 1.56 -10.46
C ALA A 33 0.93 1.71 -8.94
N VAL A 34 2.17 1.84 -8.48
CA VAL A 34 2.48 2.04 -7.06
C VAL A 34 2.12 3.46 -6.60
N ASP A 35 2.24 4.47 -7.46
CA ASP A 35 1.71 5.83 -7.23
C ASP A 35 0.20 5.81 -7.03
N ARG A 36 -0.53 5.09 -7.89
CA ARG A 36 -1.97 4.92 -7.74
C ARG A 36 -2.32 4.17 -6.46
N LEU A 37 -1.61 3.09 -6.13
CA LEU A 37 -1.78 2.40 -4.84
C LEU A 37 -1.58 3.35 -3.67
N TYR A 38 -0.48 4.10 -3.66
CA TYR A 38 -0.20 5.07 -2.61
C TYR A 38 -1.29 6.14 -2.52
N SER A 39 -1.77 6.68 -3.65
CA SER A 39 -2.85 7.67 -3.69
C SER A 39 -4.18 7.11 -3.17
N THR A 40 -4.56 5.90 -3.59
CA THR A 40 -5.79 5.23 -3.14
C THR A 40 -5.72 4.92 -1.65
N LEU A 41 -4.60 4.35 -1.16
CA LEU A 41 -4.38 4.11 0.27
C LEU A 41 -4.41 5.40 1.08
N THR A 42 -3.75 6.45 0.60
CA THR A 42 -3.73 7.77 1.24
C THR A 42 -5.13 8.33 1.36
N ARG A 43 -5.90 8.29 0.27
CA ARG A 43 -7.28 8.77 0.26
C ARG A 43 -8.14 8.02 1.27
N ARG A 44 -8.03 6.69 1.32
CA ARG A 44 -8.85 5.85 2.21
C ARG A 44 -8.44 5.99 3.66
N LEU A 45 -7.16 5.86 3.98
CA LEU A 45 -6.68 5.95 5.34
C LEU A 45 -6.85 7.35 5.94
N ASN A 46 -6.81 8.43 5.12
CA ASN A 46 -7.10 9.78 5.61
C ASN A 46 -8.57 10.04 5.96
N THR A 47 -9.49 9.13 5.64
CA THR A 47 -10.89 9.26 6.09
C THR A 47 -11.04 9.03 7.60
N SER A 48 -10.05 8.41 8.25
CA SER A 48 -10.04 8.10 9.68
C SER A 48 -8.79 8.68 10.35
N VAL A 49 -8.93 9.17 11.59
CA VAL A 49 -7.81 9.66 12.40
C VAL A 49 -6.76 8.56 12.63
N ILE A 50 -7.22 7.32 12.83
CA ILE A 50 -6.34 6.16 13.04
C ILE A 50 -5.60 5.84 11.75
N GLY A 51 -6.31 5.78 10.62
CA GLY A 51 -5.71 5.52 9.31
C GLY A 51 -4.67 6.56 8.93
N ALA A 52 -4.99 7.85 9.10
CA ALA A 52 -4.06 8.96 8.82
C ALA A 52 -2.78 8.86 9.67
N ARG A 53 -2.90 8.47 10.94
CA ARG A 53 -1.74 8.30 11.83
C ARG A 53 -0.86 7.13 11.40
N VAL A 54 -1.47 6.00 11.03
CA VAL A 54 -0.74 4.81 10.59
C VAL A 54 -0.03 5.07 9.25
N LEU A 55 -0.70 5.74 8.31
CA LEU A 55 -0.09 6.18 7.05
C LEU A 55 1.11 7.10 7.30
N LYS A 56 0.97 8.11 8.15
CA LYS A 56 2.07 9.02 8.50
C LYS A 56 3.26 8.28 9.12
N ASN A 57 2.99 7.26 9.93
CA ASN A 57 4.04 6.42 10.49
C ASN A 57 4.75 5.63 9.39
N LEU A 58 4.01 5.09 8.40
CA LEU A 58 4.58 4.37 7.25
C LEU A 58 5.46 5.28 6.40
N GLU A 59 5.03 6.52 6.18
CA GLU A 59 5.81 7.53 5.46
C GLU A 59 7.11 7.88 6.19
N SER A 60 7.06 7.96 7.52
CA SER A 60 8.22 8.31 8.35
C SER A 60 9.19 7.13 8.53
N HIS A 61 8.67 5.91 8.60
CA HIS A 61 9.42 4.69 8.88
C HIS A 61 9.03 3.54 7.92
N PRO A 62 9.29 3.68 6.61
CA PRO A 62 8.81 2.74 5.59
C PRO A 62 9.44 1.35 5.68
N THR A 63 10.55 1.19 6.39
CA THR A 63 11.22 -0.11 6.59
C THR A 63 10.90 -0.76 7.94
N ALA A 64 10.20 -0.07 8.84
CA ALA A 64 9.86 -0.61 10.15
C ALA A 64 8.75 -1.65 10.05
N THR A 65 9.05 -2.90 10.42
CA THR A 65 8.10 -4.03 10.36
C THR A 65 6.81 -3.73 11.12
N ALA A 66 6.90 -3.19 12.34
CA ALA A 66 5.72 -2.85 13.15
C ALA A 66 4.79 -1.85 12.44
N THR A 67 5.36 -0.87 11.73
CA THR A 67 4.61 0.12 10.97
C THR A 67 3.93 -0.50 9.75
N ARG A 68 4.62 -1.38 9.02
CA ARG A 68 4.04 -2.12 7.89
C ARG A 68 2.86 -2.96 8.35
N THR A 69 3.02 -3.76 9.41
CA THR A 69 1.95 -4.59 9.97
C THR A 69 0.75 -3.76 10.45
N ALA A 70 0.97 -2.63 11.13
CA ALA A 70 -0.11 -1.74 11.53
C ALA A 70 -0.88 -1.17 10.32
N THR A 71 -0.17 -0.84 9.23
CA THR A 71 -0.79 -0.35 8.00
C THR A 71 -1.55 -1.44 7.26
N GLU A 72 -1.01 -2.66 7.22
CA GLU A 72 -1.72 -3.83 6.69
C GLU A 72 -3.03 -4.07 7.42
N GLN A 73 -3.03 -4.02 8.76
CA GLN A 73 -4.26 -4.18 9.55
C GLN A 73 -5.29 -3.08 9.28
N ALA A 74 -4.85 -1.83 9.18
CA ALA A 74 -5.74 -0.70 8.87
C ALA A 74 -6.35 -0.84 7.47
N VAL A 75 -5.54 -1.19 6.47
CA VAL A 75 -6.00 -1.38 5.09
C VAL A 75 -6.89 -2.61 4.94
N ALA A 76 -6.60 -3.70 5.66
CA ALA A 76 -7.47 -4.87 5.69
C ALA A 76 -8.85 -4.53 6.28
N ALA A 77 -8.90 -3.79 7.40
CA ALA A 77 -10.16 -3.37 7.99
C ALA A 77 -10.99 -2.48 7.05
N GLU A 78 -10.36 -1.56 6.33
CA GLU A 78 -11.02 -0.73 5.30
C GLU A 78 -11.51 -1.58 4.11
N ALA A 79 -10.73 -2.58 3.69
CA ALA A 79 -11.11 -3.48 2.59
C ALA A 79 -12.25 -4.44 2.98
N ASP A 80 -12.29 -4.89 4.23
CA ASP A 80 -13.41 -5.67 4.76
C ASP A 80 -14.69 -4.82 4.88
N ALA A 81 -14.56 -3.52 5.17
CA ALA A 81 -15.69 -2.59 5.25
C ALA A 81 -16.19 -2.09 3.89
N ASP A 82 -15.30 -1.98 2.88
CA ASP A 82 -15.60 -1.47 1.54
C ASP A 82 -15.09 -2.45 0.46
N HIS A 83 -16.03 -3.25 -0.06
CA HIS A 83 -15.74 -4.24 -1.11
C HIS A 83 -15.21 -3.60 -2.41
N GLN A 84 -15.65 -2.38 -2.74
CA GLN A 84 -15.16 -1.68 -3.93
C GLN A 84 -13.68 -1.31 -3.77
N PHE A 85 -13.29 -0.90 -2.56
CA PHE A 85 -11.89 -0.65 -2.25
C PHE A 85 -11.06 -1.94 -2.28
N ALA A 86 -11.59 -3.06 -1.78
CA ALA A 86 -10.93 -4.36 -1.87
C ALA A 86 -10.68 -4.81 -3.33
N ASP A 87 -11.66 -4.62 -4.21
CA ASP A 87 -11.53 -4.92 -5.65
C ASP A 87 -10.52 -3.99 -6.34
N GLU A 88 -10.55 -2.70 -6.03
CA GLU A 88 -9.58 -1.72 -6.56
C GLU A 88 -8.15 -2.07 -6.13
N LEU A 89 -7.94 -2.41 -4.86
CA LEU A 89 -6.66 -2.90 -4.34
C LEU A 89 -6.18 -4.13 -5.11
N ARG A 90 -7.07 -5.10 -5.30
CA ARG A 90 -6.72 -6.35 -6.01
C ARG A 90 -6.38 -6.08 -7.47
N HIS A 91 -7.11 -5.18 -8.12
CA HIS A 91 -6.85 -4.77 -9.49
C HIS A 91 -5.48 -4.07 -9.61
N LEU A 92 -5.18 -3.13 -8.73
CA LEU A 92 -3.91 -2.40 -8.72
C LEU A 92 -2.72 -3.31 -8.38
N VAL A 93 -2.87 -4.22 -7.41
CA VAL A 93 -1.84 -5.23 -7.10
C VAL A 93 -1.62 -6.17 -8.29
N GLY A 94 -2.67 -6.53 -9.02
CA GLY A 94 -2.54 -7.33 -10.24
C GLY A 94 -1.81 -6.63 -11.40
N GLN A 95 -1.67 -5.30 -11.35
CA GLN A 95 -0.89 -4.51 -12.31
C GLN A 95 0.57 -4.35 -11.90
N LEU A 96 0.94 -4.73 -10.67
CA LEU A 96 2.33 -4.70 -10.26
C LEU A 96 3.10 -5.77 -11.04
N PRO A 97 4.29 -5.45 -11.59
CA PRO A 97 5.13 -6.47 -12.19
C PRO A 97 5.46 -7.49 -11.10
N PHE A 98 5.07 -8.73 -11.33
CA PHE A 98 5.36 -9.84 -10.42
C PHE A 98 6.88 -9.99 -10.35
N THR A 99 7.53 -9.40 -9.36
CA THR A 99 8.89 -9.78 -8.97
C THR A 99 8.75 -10.85 -7.90
N PRO A 100 8.82 -12.15 -8.27
CA PRO A 100 9.00 -13.17 -7.25
C PRO A 100 10.35 -12.91 -6.55
N PRO A 101 10.47 -13.23 -5.24
CA PRO A 101 11.75 -13.23 -4.56
C PRO A 101 12.75 -14.20 -5.19
#